data_AF-A0A2S0KNP2-F1
#
_entry.id   AF-A0A2S0KNP2-F1
#
_cell.length_a   1.000
_cell.length_b   1.000
_cell.length_c   1.000
_cell.angle_alpha   90.00
_cell.angle_beta   90.00
_cell.angle_gamma   90.00
#
_symmetry.space_group_name_H-M   'P 1'
#
loop_
_entity.id
_entity.type
_entity.pdbx_description
1 polymer ?
#
loop_
_entity_poly.entity_id
_entity_poly.type
_entity_poly.pdbx_seq_one_letter_code
_entity_poly.pdbx_strand_id
1 'polypeptide(L)'
;MNQEELNQEQLNKQIKKSEKVNREKANQQAEMIDPDQELLVLEDMDNGNEFFFYQLDAFSLNGQDYICLASYEPDFGDHPEPELVIMRSQVDKKGNRIFKSIRKDEELDEVFEIFYSRMEDSLNS
;
A
#
# COMPACT_ATOMS: atom_id res chain seq x y z
N MET A 1 -22.80 9.76 35.16
CA MET A 1 -21.83 9.38 34.13
C MET A 1 -20.98 8.29 34.74
N ASN A 2 -21.12 7.07 34.25
CA ASN A 2 -20.52 5.89 34.87
C ASN A 2 -19.14 5.61 34.25
N GLN A 3 -18.26 4.91 34.98
CA GLN A 3 -16.89 4.60 34.54
C GLN A 3 -16.84 3.95 33.13
N GLU A 4 -17.85 3.16 32.78
CA GLU A 4 -17.97 2.51 31.47
C GLU A 4 -18.24 3.49 30.32
N GLU A 5 -19.04 4.53 30.54
CA GLU A 5 -19.32 5.57 29.54
C GLU A 5 -18.07 6.42 29.26
N LEU A 6 -17.30 6.72 30.31
CA LEU A 6 -16.04 7.46 30.19
C LEU A 6 -15.00 6.67 29.38
N ASN A 7 -14.91 5.35 29.60
CA ASN A 7 -13.99 4.48 28.87
C ASN A 7 -14.38 4.33 27.40
N GLN A 8 -15.69 4.23 27.09
CA GLN A 8 -16.16 4.19 25.70
C GLN A 8 -15.90 5.51 24.96
N GLU A 9 -16.10 6.65 25.63
CA GLU A 9 -15.84 7.95 25.00
C GLU A 9 -14.34 8.17 24.72
N GLN A 10 -13.47 7.70 25.60
CA GLN A 10 -12.02 7.73 25.41
C GLN A 10 -11.57 6.81 24.26
N LEU A 11 -12.13 5.60 24.18
CA LEU A 11 -11.86 4.66 23.09
C LEU A 11 -12.29 5.24 21.74
N ASN A 12 -13.49 5.83 21.66
CA ASN A 12 -14.01 6.46 20.44
C ASN A 12 -13.17 7.68 20.01
N LYS A 13 -12.62 8.44 20.97
CA LYS A 13 -11.69 9.55 20.66
C LYS A 13 -10.35 9.04 20.13
N GLN A 14 -9.86 7.91 20.65
CA GLN A 14 -8.64 7.27 20.15
C GLN A 14 -8.79 6.75 18.72
N ILE A 15 -9.89 6.03 18.44
CA ILE A 15 -10.19 5.48 17.11
C ILE A 15 -10.30 6.61 16.07
N LYS A 16 -11.07 7.66 16.37
CA LYS A 16 -11.21 8.82 15.46
C LYS A 16 -9.88 9.55 15.21
N LYS A 17 -8.99 9.57 16.20
CA LYS A 17 -7.67 10.19 16.06
C LYS A 17 -6.74 9.33 15.18
N SER A 18 -6.75 8.01 15.34
CA SER A 18 -5.97 7.10 14.49
C SER A 18 -6.47 7.09 13.05
N GLU A 19 -7.78 7.11 12.81
CA GLU A 19 -8.36 7.19 11.47
C GLU A 19 -7.96 8.49 10.76
N LYS A 20 -8.03 9.62 11.48
CA LYS A 20 -7.65 10.92 10.92
C LYS A 20 -6.16 11.01 10.58
N VAL A 21 -5.29 10.47 11.43
CA VAL A 21 -3.84 10.42 11.19
C VAL A 21 -3.50 9.51 10.00
N ASN A 22 -4.16 8.36 9.87
CA ASN A 22 -3.96 7.48 8.71
C ASN A 22 -4.44 8.14 7.42
N ARG A 23 -5.57 8.87 7.46
CA ARG A 23 -6.12 9.58 6.29
C ARG A 23 -5.28 10.78 5.86
N GLU A 24 -4.68 11.51 6.80
CA GLU A 24 -3.75 12.60 6.46
C GLU A 24 -2.45 12.06 5.85
N LYS A 25 -1.99 10.88 6.29
CA LYS A 25 -0.83 10.19 5.69
C LYS A 25 -1.14 9.60 4.30
N ALA A 26 -2.32 9.01 4.12
CA ALA A 26 -2.74 8.48 2.82
C ALA A 26 -2.98 9.58 1.78
N ASN A 27 -3.61 10.71 2.15
CA ASN A 27 -3.72 11.87 1.25
C ASN A 27 -2.36 12.47 0.86
N GLN A 28 -1.41 12.53 1.79
CA GLN A 28 -0.05 12.99 1.46
C GLN A 28 0.67 12.02 0.51
N GLN A 29 0.38 10.72 0.58
CA GLN A 29 0.92 9.70 -0.34
C GLN A 29 0.24 9.74 -1.73
N ALA A 30 -1.03 10.14 -1.80
CA ALA A 30 -1.79 10.28 -3.03
C ALA A 30 -1.34 11.45 -3.91
N GLU A 31 -0.95 12.58 -3.30
CA GLU A 31 -0.46 13.77 -4.01
C GLU A 31 0.98 13.60 -4.56
N MET A 32 1.63 12.47 -4.28
CA MET A 32 3.01 12.16 -4.69
C MET A 32 3.12 11.20 -5.88
N ILE A 33 2.00 10.85 -6.52
CA ILE A 33 2.00 9.98 -7.70
C ILE A 33 2.52 10.80 -8.90
N ASP A 34 3.77 10.57 -9.26
CA ASP A 34 4.43 11.19 -10.42
C ASP A 34 3.77 10.71 -11.72
N PRO A 35 3.37 11.60 -12.65
CA PRO A 35 2.78 11.22 -13.94
C PRO A 35 3.67 10.33 -14.83
N ASP A 36 4.98 10.23 -14.55
CA ASP A 36 5.89 9.28 -15.23
C ASP A 36 5.85 7.87 -14.62
N GLN A 37 5.04 7.61 -13.58
CA GLN A 37 4.92 6.27 -12.99
C GLN A 37 4.25 5.26 -13.94
N GLU A 38 4.86 4.08 -14.03
CA GLU A 38 4.39 2.98 -14.86
C GLU A 38 3.06 2.43 -14.34
N LEU A 39 2.02 2.43 -15.19
CA LEU A 39 0.73 1.83 -14.89
C LEU A 39 0.77 0.32 -15.17
N LEU A 40 0.56 -0.47 -14.13
CA LEU A 40 0.46 -1.92 -14.15
C LEU A 40 -1.00 -2.36 -14.12
N VAL A 41 -1.32 -3.43 -14.83
CA VAL A 41 -2.60 -4.14 -14.75
C VAL A 41 -2.34 -5.52 -14.18
N LEU A 42 -2.96 -5.82 -13.04
CA LEU A 42 -2.89 -7.12 -12.39
C LEU A 42 -4.23 -7.84 -12.51
N GLU A 43 -4.20 -9.09 -12.95
CA GLU A 43 -5.36 -9.98 -12.98
C GLU A 43 -5.34 -10.89 -11.74
N ASP A 44 -6.45 -10.91 -10.99
CA ASP A 44 -6.66 -11.88 -9.92
C ASP A 44 -6.94 -13.26 -10.54
N MET A 45 -6.08 -14.23 -10.22
CA MET A 45 -6.14 -15.59 -10.77
C MET A 45 -7.39 -16.38 -10.37
N ASP A 46 -8.10 -15.98 -9.30
CA ASP A 46 -9.27 -16.72 -8.80
C ASP A 46 -10.57 -16.30 -9.50
N ASN A 47 -10.72 -15.01 -9.84
CA ASN A 47 -11.96 -14.45 -10.39
C ASN A 47 -11.80 -13.73 -11.75
N GLY A 48 -10.57 -13.48 -12.20
CA GLY A 48 -10.27 -12.79 -13.45
C GLY A 48 -10.47 -11.27 -13.40
N ASN A 49 -10.63 -10.68 -12.21
CA ASN A 49 -10.78 -9.24 -12.07
C ASN A 49 -9.45 -8.54 -12.33
N GLU A 50 -9.51 -7.47 -13.11
CA GLU A 50 -8.37 -6.61 -13.39
C GLU A 50 -8.33 -5.44 -12.41
N PHE A 51 -7.13 -5.15 -11.91
CA PHE A 51 -6.84 -4.04 -11.01
C PHE A 51 -5.70 -3.21 -11.61
N PHE A 52 -5.85 -1.89 -11.53
CA PHE A 52 -4.88 -0.94 -12.06
C PHE A 52 -4.05 -0.37 -10.93
N PHE A 53 -2.74 -0.25 -11.13
CA PHE A 53 -1.81 0.22 -10.13
C PHE A 53 -0.72 1.10 -10.74
N TYR A 54 -0.28 2.11 -10.01
CA TYR A 54 1.02 2.74 -10.29
C TYR A 54 2.13 1.96 -9.61
N GLN A 55 3.23 1.70 -10.31
CA GLN A 55 4.43 1.15 -9.71
C GLN A 55 5.21 2.24 -8.97
N LEU A 56 5.38 2.06 -7.66
CA LEU A 56 6.14 3.00 -6.81
C LEU A 56 7.61 2.61 -6.70
N ASP A 57 7.89 1.33 -6.43
CA ASP A 57 9.26 0.81 -6.29
C ASP A 57 9.28 -0.71 -6.53
N ALA A 58 10.47 -1.23 -6.82
CA ALA A 58 10.75 -2.66 -6.91
C ALA A 58 12.17 -2.95 -6.39
N PHE A 59 12.28 -3.91 -5.47
CA PHE A 59 13.57 -4.24 -4.84
C PHE A 59 13.63 -5.67 -4.34
N SER A 60 14.85 -6.14 -4.08
CA SER A 60 15.13 -7.44 -3.49
C SER A 60 15.59 -7.28 -2.05
N LEU A 61 15.04 -8.10 -1.15
CA LEU A 61 15.42 -8.17 0.26
C LEU A 61 15.46 -9.64 0.69
N ASN A 62 16.56 -10.06 1.33
CA ASN A 62 16.74 -11.44 1.83
C ASN A 62 16.51 -12.54 0.77
N GLY A 63 16.82 -12.26 -0.50
CA GLY A 63 16.65 -13.19 -1.62
C GLY A 63 15.21 -13.32 -2.14
N GLN A 64 14.31 -12.44 -1.69
CA GLN A 64 12.94 -12.32 -2.17
C GLN A 64 12.75 -10.96 -2.86
N ASP A 65 12.11 -10.96 -4.03
CA ASP A 65 11.77 -9.72 -4.74
C ASP A 65 10.41 -9.21 -4.27
N TYR A 66 10.27 -7.89 -4.19
CA TYR A 66 9.07 -7.17 -3.78
C TYR A 66 8.73 -6.07 -4.78
N ILE A 67 7.45 -5.73 -4.83
CA ILE A 67 6.92 -4.60 -5.60
C ILE A 67 5.99 -3.79 -4.70
N CYS A 68 6.11 -2.47 -4.78
CA CYS A 68 5.28 -1.50 -4.08
C CYS A 68 4.42 -0.76 -5.10
N LEU A 69 3.12 -0.70 -4.84
CA LEU A 69 2.10 -0.26 -5.78
C LEU A 69 1.15 0.72 -5.10
N ALA A 70 0.61 1.68 -5.86
CA ALA A 70 -0.54 2.48 -5.43
C ALA A 70 -1.77 2.09 -6.27
N SER A 71 -2.90 1.78 -5.62
CA SER A 71 -4.14 1.46 -6.33
C SER A 71 -4.62 2.65 -7.18
N TYR A 72 -5.06 2.37 -8.40
CA TYR A 72 -5.63 3.36 -9.30
C TYR A 72 -7.03 2.92 -9.73
N GLU A 73 -8.01 3.82 -9.59
CA GLU A 73 -9.36 3.63 -10.13
C GLU A 73 -9.59 4.57 -11.32
N PRO A 74 -9.75 4.05 -12.54
CA PRO A 74 -9.99 4.85 -13.73
C PRO A 74 -11.45 5.32 -13.79
N ASP A 75 -11.82 6.33 -13.03
CA ASP A 75 -13.12 7.00 -13.18
C ASP A 75 -13.01 8.53 -12.98
N PHE A 76 -14.08 9.30 -13.19
CA PHE A 76 -14.09 10.77 -13.04
C PHE A 76 -14.95 11.21 -11.84
N GLY A 77 -14.64 10.72 -10.64
CA GLY A 77 -15.52 10.81 -9.47
C GLY A 77 -14.81 11.09 -8.13
N ASP A 78 -15.53 10.83 -7.03
CA ASP A 78 -14.98 10.89 -5.67
C ASP A 78 -14.18 9.61 -5.44
N HIS A 79 -12.89 9.66 -5.76
CA HIS A 79 -12.03 8.49 -5.69
C HIS A 79 -11.68 8.15 -4.24
N PRO A 80 -11.66 6.86 -3.86
CA PRO A 80 -10.99 6.46 -2.64
C PRO A 80 -9.52 6.92 -2.69
N GLU A 81 -8.99 7.33 -1.55
CA GLU A 81 -7.56 7.62 -1.43
C GLU A 81 -6.77 6.38 -1.84
N PRO A 82 -5.75 6.51 -2.70
CA PRO A 82 -4.98 5.38 -3.19
C PRO A 82 -4.40 4.59 -2.02
N GLU A 83 -4.57 3.28 -2.08
CA GLU A 83 -4.05 2.35 -1.08
C GLU A 83 -2.67 1.86 -1.51
N LEU A 84 -1.71 1.90 -0.57
CA LEU A 84 -0.39 1.30 -0.75
C LEU A 84 -0.52 -0.23 -0.68
N VAL A 85 -0.10 -0.90 -1.75
CA VAL A 85 -0.10 -2.36 -1.85
C VAL A 85 1.33 -2.85 -2.00
N ILE A 86 1.73 -3.77 -1.13
CA ILE A 86 3.06 -4.41 -1.16
C ILE A 86 2.90 -5.90 -1.40
N MET A 87 3.58 -6.41 -2.42
CA MET A 87 3.50 -7.83 -2.80
C MET A 87 4.89 -8.42 -3.03
N ARG A 88 5.00 -9.74 -2.84
CA ARG A 88 6.14 -10.51 -3.33
C ARG A 88 6.05 -10.64 -4.83
N SER A 89 7.15 -10.36 -5.52
CA SER A 89 7.35 -10.58 -6.94
C SER A 89 8.10 -11.90 -7.14
N GLN A 90 7.59 -12.79 -8.00
CA GLN A 90 8.24 -14.06 -8.31
C GLN A 90 8.10 -14.36 -9.80
N VAL A 91 9.01 -15.19 -10.33
CA VAL A 91 8.88 -15.75 -11.67
C VAL A 91 8.49 -17.21 -11.53
N ASP A 92 7.41 -17.62 -12.19
CA ASP A 92 6.95 -19.00 -12.19
C ASP A 92 7.82 -19.89 -13.10
N LYS A 93 7.52 -21.20 -13.13
CA LYS A 93 8.27 -22.16 -13.96
C LYS A 93 8.13 -21.94 -15.47
N LYS A 94 7.14 -21.15 -15.89
CA LYS A 94 6.86 -20.83 -17.29
C LYS A 94 7.47 -19.47 -17.70
N GLY A 95 8.12 -18.78 -16.77
CA GLY A 95 8.70 -17.46 -17.01
C GLY A 95 7.72 -16.30 -16.79
N ASN A 96 6.52 -16.56 -16.29
CA ASN A 96 5.54 -15.51 -16.01
C ASN A 96 5.85 -14.85 -14.67
N ARG A 97 5.68 -13.52 -14.62
CA ARG A 97 5.69 -12.78 -13.36
C ARG A 97 4.40 -13.06 -12.60
N ILE A 98 4.52 -13.46 -11.34
CA ILE A 98 3.38 -13.63 -10.43
C ILE A 98 3.61 -12.80 -9.18
N PHE A 99 2.53 -12.27 -8.63
CA PHE A 99 2.55 -11.47 -7.41
C PHE A 99 1.79 -12.19 -6.31
N LYS A 100 2.34 -12.20 -5.10
CA LYS A 100 1.74 -12.88 -3.94
C LYS A 100 1.64 -11.93 -2.78
N SER A 101 0.48 -11.94 -2.11
CA SER A 101 0.27 -11.20 -0.87
C SER A 101 1.26 -11.64 0.21
N ILE A 102 1.75 -10.69 0.99
CA ILE A 102 2.51 -10.94 2.21
C ILE A 102 1.50 -11.21 3.33
N ARG A 103 1.62 -12.36 4.00
CA ARG A 103 0.69 -12.78 5.07
C ARG A 103 1.29 -12.66 6.47
N LYS A 104 2.58 -12.37 6.56
CA LYS A 104 3.32 -12.31 7.82
C LYS A 104 3.61 -10.84 8.13
N ASP A 105 3.04 -10.33 9.20
CA ASP A 105 3.13 -8.89 9.55
C ASP A 105 4.58 -8.45 9.71
N GLU A 106 5.41 -9.23 10.41
CA GLU A 106 6.85 -8.94 10.56
C GLU A 106 7.59 -8.75 9.23
N GLU A 107 7.20 -9.51 8.20
CA GLU A 107 7.79 -9.37 6.88
C GLU A 107 7.27 -8.12 6.17
N LEU A 108 5.98 -7.83 6.30
CA LEU A 108 5.38 -6.64 5.71
C LEU A 108 5.99 -5.37 6.29
N ASP A 109 6.18 -5.33 7.62
CA ASP A 109 6.81 -4.23 8.32
C ASP A 109 8.26 -4.02 7.85
N GLU A 110 9.06 -5.09 7.75
CA GLU A 110 10.45 -5.02 7.29
C GLU A 110 10.54 -4.46 5.86
N VAL A 111 9.68 -4.94 4.96
CA VAL A 111 9.64 -4.50 3.56
C VAL A 111 9.15 -3.05 3.46
N PHE A 112 8.16 -2.66 4.27
CA PHE A 112 7.64 -1.29 4.32
C PHE A 112 8.73 -0.30 4.75
N GLU A 113 9.49 -0.61 5.79
CA GLU A 113 10.57 0.28 6.26
C GLU A 113 11.65 0.50 5.18
N ILE A 114 12.02 -0.54 4.43
CA ILE A 114 12.97 -0.43 3.32
C ILE A 114 12.40 0.43 2.19
N PHE A 115 11.15 0.19 1.80
CA PHE A 115 10.47 1.01 0.79
C PHE A 115 10.41 2.48 1.22
N TYR A 116 9.97 2.74 2.45
CA TYR A 116 9.80 4.07 2.99
C TYR A 116 11.13 4.83 3.05
N SER A 117 12.21 4.18 3.53
CA SER A 117 13.55 4.76 3.53
C SER A 117 14.03 5.12 2.13
N ARG A 118 13.84 4.24 1.13
CA ARG A 118 14.24 4.50 -0.26
C ARG A 118 13.45 5.65 -0.89
N MET A 119 12.17 5.73 -0.56
CA MET A 119 11.29 6.80 -1.01
C MET A 119 11.72 8.15 -0.41
N GLU A 120 11.98 8.21 0.91
CA GLU A 120 12.49 9.44 1.55
C GLU A 120 13.82 9.89 0.95
N ASP A 121 14.74 8.96 0.69
CA ASP A 121 16.02 9.26 0.05
C ASP A 121 15.82 9.86 -1.35
N SER A 122 14.88 9.32 -2.14
CA SER A 122 14.58 9.81 -3.49
C SER A 122 13.99 11.22 -3.51
N LEU A 123 13.26 11.64 -2.46
CA LEU A 123 12.64 12.96 -2.38
C LEU A 123 13.60 14.05 -1.93
N ASN A 124 14.62 13.65 -1.16
CA ASN A 124 15.61 14.56 -0.60
C ASN A 124 16.86 14.73 -1.48
N SER A 125 16.94 14.00 -2.60
CA SER A 125 18.10 13.97 -3.50
C SER A 125 17.91 14.78 -4.77
#